data_AF-A0AAE3NLM7-F1
#
_entry.id   AF-A0AAE3NLM7-F1
#
_cell.length_a   1.000
_cell.length_b   1.000
_cell.length_c   1.000
_cell.angle_alpha   90.00
_cell.angle_beta   90.00
_cell.angle_gamma   90.00
#
_symmetry.space_group_name_H-M   'P 1'
#
loop_
_entity.id
_entity.type
_entity.pdbx_description
1 polymer ?
#
loop_
_entity_poly.entity_id
_entity_poly.type
_entity_poly.pdbx_seq_one_letter_code
_entity_poly.pdbx_strand_id
1 'polypeptide(L)'
;MSGLKTLGPAMALAATLLAATLLPAPARAFDLPREFATCTGRYSALMEHQWLTDGPASEDTERRRNRFADLLDAVIPPGRGREVLGWRIAAKAAQAALLQQATFAADPAARAVARRRADRLIATCDRLLLGA
;
A
#
# COMPACT_ATOMS: atom_id res chain seq x y z
N MET A 1 47.17 15.69 44.18
CA MET A 1 45.75 15.26 44.19
C MET A 1 45.15 15.67 42.85
N SER A 2 45.36 14.88 41.80
CA SER A 2 44.42 13.90 41.23
C SER A 2 43.09 14.53 40.79
N GLY A 3 42.90 14.70 39.49
CA GLY A 3 41.60 15.14 38.94
C GLY A 3 41.41 15.09 37.41
N LEU A 4 42.47 14.98 36.60
CA LEU A 4 42.35 15.25 35.15
C LEU A 4 42.59 14.04 34.21
N LYS A 5 42.35 12.80 34.64
CA LYS A 5 42.61 11.59 33.83
C LYS A 5 41.37 10.82 33.36
N THR A 6 40.16 11.23 33.72
CA THR A 6 38.91 10.49 33.45
C THR A 6 38.06 11.01 32.29
N LEU A 7 38.46 12.09 31.61
CA LEU A 7 37.64 12.70 30.55
C LEU A 7 37.83 12.07 29.15
N GLY A 8 38.86 11.25 28.95
CA GLY A 8 39.18 10.62 27.66
C GLY A 8 38.13 9.61 27.14
N PRO A 9 37.64 8.63 27.94
CA PRO A 9 36.77 7.58 27.43
C PRO A 9 35.31 8.03 27.24
N ALA A 10 34.86 9.06 27.97
CA ALA A 10 33.50 9.58 27.86
C ALA A 10 33.25 10.32 26.53
N MET A 11 34.27 11.01 26.01
CA MET A 11 34.16 11.76 24.76
C MET A 11 34.18 10.86 23.51
N ALA A 12 34.83 9.70 23.59
CA ALA A 12 34.86 8.71 22.51
C ALA A 12 33.52 7.95 22.36
N LEU A 13 32.82 7.68 23.46
CA LEU A 13 31.49 7.04 23.42
C LEU A 13 30.40 7.99 22.87
N ALA A 14 30.50 9.29 23.16
CA ALA A 14 29.54 10.27 22.66
C ALA A 14 29.63 10.46 21.14
N ALA A 15 30.83 10.33 20.55
CA ALA A 15 31.05 10.47 19.11
C ALA A 15 30.48 9.29 18.30
N THR A 16 30.47 8.07 18.84
CA THR A 16 29.92 6.90 18.14
C THR A 16 28.39 6.84 18.19
N LEU A 17 27.76 7.34 19.26
CA LEU A 17 26.30 7.45 19.37
C LEU A 17 25.71 8.52 18.41
N LEU A 18 26.43 9.61 18.16
CA LEU A 18 26.00 10.65 17.20
C LEU A 18 26.14 10.23 15.73
N ALA A 19 27.07 9.33 15.42
CA ALA A 19 27.26 8.83 14.04
C ALA A 19 26.15 7.89 13.58
N ALA A 20 25.46 7.22 14.51
CA ALA A 20 24.40 6.26 14.18
C ALA A 20 23.08 6.92 13.70
N THR A 21 22.85 8.20 14.00
CA THR A 21 21.64 8.93 13.58
C THR A 21 21.74 9.55 12.19
N LEU A 22 22.92 9.51 11.56
CA LEU A 22 23.17 10.08 10.22
C LEU A 22 23.11 9.04 9.10
N LEU A 23 22.86 7.77 9.41
CA LEU A 23 22.66 6.74 8.39
C LEU A 23 21.28 6.97 7.74
N PRO A 24 21.22 7.30 6.43
CA PRO A 24 19.95 7.35 5.73
C PRO A 24 19.27 5.98 5.87
N ALA A 25 18.00 5.98 6.28
CA ALA A 25 17.22 4.75 6.33
C ALA A 25 17.30 4.08 4.95
N PRO A 26 17.50 2.75 4.87
CA PRO A 26 17.55 2.07 3.58
C PRO A 26 16.26 2.38 2.83
N ALA A 27 16.39 3.00 1.65
CA ALA A 27 15.26 3.27 0.79
C ALA A 27 14.58 1.92 0.50
N ARG A 28 13.31 1.80 0.89
CA ARG A 28 12.53 0.58 0.64
C ARG A 28 12.43 0.45 -0.88
N ALA A 29 13.09 -0.55 -1.46
CA ALA A 29 12.96 -0.83 -2.88
C ALA A 29 11.49 -1.19 -3.15
N PHE A 30 10.75 -0.28 -3.77
CA PHE A 30 9.37 -0.52 -4.15
C PHE A 30 9.33 -1.47 -5.34
N ASP A 31 8.68 -2.63 -5.19
CA ASP A 31 8.27 -3.46 -6.32
C ASP A 31 7.06 -2.79 -6.99
N LEU A 32 7.33 -1.71 -7.74
CA LEU A 32 6.29 -0.89 -8.40
C LEU A 32 5.33 -1.73 -9.25
N PRO A 33 5.79 -2.71 -10.07
CA PRO A 33 4.88 -3.60 -10.79
C PRO A 33 3.89 -4.30 -9.87
N ARG A 34 4.35 -4.81 -8.71
CA ARG A 34 3.46 -5.51 -7.77
C ARG A 34 2.47 -4.57 -7.09
N GLU A 35 2.91 -3.40 -6.66
CA GLU A 35 2.05 -2.42 -6.00
C GLU A 35 0.97 -1.89 -6.97
N PHE A 36 1.35 -1.51 -8.18
CA PHE A 36 0.40 -1.02 -9.19
C PHE A 36 -0.56 -2.11 -9.66
N ALA A 37 -0.09 -3.35 -9.83
CA ALA A 37 -0.94 -4.50 -10.11
C ALA A 37 -1.96 -4.76 -8.99
N THR A 38 -1.50 -4.69 -7.74
CA THR A 38 -2.35 -4.86 -6.56
C THR A 38 -3.42 -3.78 -6.49
N CYS A 39 -3.05 -2.53 -6.69
CA CYS A 39 -4.00 -1.41 -6.68
C CYS A 39 -4.98 -1.45 -7.86
N THR A 40 -4.52 -1.82 -9.06
CA THR A 40 -5.40 -2.08 -10.20
C THR A 40 -6.46 -3.12 -9.86
N GLY A 41 -6.07 -4.25 -9.25
CA GLY A 41 -7.00 -5.31 -8.85
C GLY A 41 -8.03 -4.86 -7.80
N ARG A 42 -7.58 -4.14 -6.75
CA ARG A 42 -8.48 -3.60 -5.72
C ARG A 42 -9.49 -2.63 -6.29
N TYR A 43 -9.05 -1.73 -7.17
CA TYR A 43 -9.93 -0.76 -7.83
C TYR A 43 -10.92 -1.44 -8.78
N SER A 44 -10.52 -2.49 -9.50
CA SER A 44 -11.47 -3.30 -10.29
C SER A 44 -12.58 -3.90 -9.43
N ALA A 45 -12.24 -4.43 -8.24
CA ALA A 45 -13.24 -5.00 -7.33
C ALA A 45 -14.20 -3.92 -6.79
N LEU A 46 -13.68 -2.74 -6.42
CA LEU A 46 -14.52 -1.64 -5.94
C LEU A 46 -15.48 -1.15 -7.03
N MET A 47 -14.99 -0.99 -8.25
CA MET A 47 -15.76 -0.51 -9.41
C MET A 47 -16.95 -1.45 -9.68
N GLU A 48 -16.68 -2.75 -9.75
CA GLU A 48 -17.72 -3.77 -9.98
C GLU A 48 -18.72 -3.85 -8.82
N HIS A 49 -18.27 -3.66 -7.58
CA HIS A 49 -19.16 -3.60 -6.44
C HIS A 49 -20.06 -2.35 -6.48
N GLN A 50 -19.52 -1.21 -6.93
CA GLN A 50 -20.26 0.04 -7.08
C GLN A 50 -21.31 -0.04 -8.19
N TRP A 51 -21.11 -0.82 -9.26
CA TRP A 51 -22.19 -1.07 -10.22
C TRP A 51 -23.47 -1.62 -9.57
N LEU A 52 -23.33 -2.36 -8.46
CA LEU A 52 -24.45 -2.93 -7.72
C LEU A 52 -24.97 -2.03 -6.59
N THR A 53 -24.16 -1.07 -6.11
CA THR A 53 -24.43 -0.35 -4.84
C THR A 53 -24.48 1.16 -4.99
N ASP A 54 -23.73 1.73 -5.93
CA ASP A 54 -23.61 3.16 -6.21
C ASP A 54 -23.03 3.35 -7.62
N GLY A 55 -23.90 3.26 -8.64
CA GLY A 55 -23.51 3.30 -10.05
C GLY A 55 -22.65 4.52 -10.43
N PRO A 56 -23.04 5.76 -10.07
CA PRO A 56 -22.24 6.95 -10.38
C PRO A 56 -20.83 6.94 -9.76
N ALA A 57 -20.66 6.40 -8.55
CA ALA A 57 -19.33 6.31 -7.93
C ALA A 57 -18.37 5.39 -8.70
N SER A 58 -18.90 4.44 -9.47
CA SER A 58 -18.07 3.51 -10.27
C SER A 58 -17.25 4.21 -11.34
N GLU A 59 -17.71 5.35 -11.87
CA GLU A 59 -16.98 6.11 -12.89
C GLU A 59 -15.70 6.76 -12.33
N ASP A 60 -15.74 7.29 -11.10
CA ASP A 60 -14.52 7.83 -10.47
C ASP A 60 -13.52 6.71 -10.15
N THR A 61 -14.04 5.59 -9.65
CA THR A 61 -13.24 4.40 -9.37
C THR A 61 -12.61 3.83 -10.64
N GLU A 62 -13.33 3.84 -11.77
CA GLU A 62 -12.78 3.44 -13.07
C GLU A 62 -11.61 4.33 -13.49
N ARG A 63 -11.75 5.66 -13.35
CA ARG A 63 -10.64 6.59 -13.65
C ARG A 63 -9.41 6.29 -12.81
N ARG A 64 -9.56 6.01 -11.52
CA ARG A 64 -8.44 5.63 -10.63
C ARG A 64 -7.85 4.27 -11.01
N ARG A 65 -8.69 3.29 -11.35
CA ARG A 65 -8.27 1.98 -11.86
C ARG A 65 -7.39 2.12 -13.10
N ASN A 66 -7.82 2.96 -14.05
CA ASN A 66 -7.12 3.15 -15.31
C ASN A 66 -5.77 3.85 -15.10
N ARG A 67 -5.68 4.86 -14.22
CA ARG A 67 -4.38 5.45 -13.84
C ARG A 67 -3.38 4.42 -13.34
N PHE A 68 -3.80 3.48 -12.49
CA PHE A 68 -2.92 2.40 -12.03
C PHE A 68 -2.56 1.40 -13.13
N ALA A 69 -3.48 1.13 -14.06
CA ALA A 69 -3.20 0.27 -15.21
C ALA A 69 -2.14 0.92 -16.13
N ASP A 70 -2.26 2.23 -16.39
CA ASP A 70 -1.29 2.98 -17.20
C ASP A 70 0.10 3.01 -16.54
N LEU A 71 0.15 3.29 -15.23
CA LEU A 71 1.40 3.25 -14.45
C LEU A 71 2.02 1.86 -14.44
N LEU A 72 1.21 0.82 -14.34
CA LEU A 72 1.64 -0.56 -14.36
C LEU A 72 2.26 -0.91 -15.73
N ASP A 73 1.57 -0.59 -16.83
CA ASP A 73 2.05 -0.86 -18.18
C ASP A 73 3.40 -0.17 -18.47
N ALA A 74 3.64 0.99 -17.86
CA ALA A 74 4.92 1.71 -17.97
C ALA A 74 6.10 1.04 -17.24
N VAL A 75 5.85 0.20 -16.23
CA VAL A 75 6.91 -0.34 -15.35
C VAL A 75 7.07 -1.86 -15.42
N ILE A 76 6.18 -2.59 -16.10
CA ILE A 76 6.29 -4.06 -16.22
C ILE A 76 7.52 -4.45 -17.04
N PRO A 77 8.42 -5.29 -16.49
CA PRO A 77 9.49 -5.89 -17.28
C PRO A 77 8.96 -6.91 -18.29
N PRO A 78 9.59 -7.05 -19.49
CA PRO A 78 9.27 -8.10 -20.44
C PRO A 78 9.26 -9.50 -19.78
N GLY A 79 8.30 -10.34 -20.16
CA GLY A 79 8.18 -11.72 -19.65
C GLY A 79 7.52 -11.89 -18.28
N ARG A 80 7.20 -10.80 -17.55
CA ARG A 80 6.53 -10.88 -16.23
C ARG A 80 4.99 -10.79 -16.27
N GLY A 81 4.38 -10.73 -17.46
CA GLY A 81 2.94 -10.49 -17.61
C GLY A 81 2.03 -11.46 -16.84
N ARG A 82 2.35 -12.76 -16.82
CA ARG A 82 1.57 -13.76 -16.06
C ARG A 82 1.60 -13.53 -14.55
N GLU A 83 2.76 -13.18 -14.03
CA GLU A 83 2.95 -12.93 -12.60
C GLU A 83 2.17 -11.69 -12.17
N VAL A 84 2.26 -10.62 -12.96
CA VAL A 84 1.51 -9.38 -12.77
C VAL A 84 0.00 -9.62 -12.80
N LEU A 85 -0.48 -10.41 -13.78
CA LEU A 85 -1.88 -10.80 -13.86
C LEU A 85 -2.31 -11.57 -12.61
N GLY A 86 -1.47 -12.47 -12.10
CA GLY A 86 -1.69 -13.19 -10.84
C GLY A 86 -1.90 -12.24 -9.66
N TRP A 87 -1.07 -11.20 -9.52
CA TRP A 87 -1.24 -10.19 -8.47
C TRP A 87 -2.56 -9.42 -8.60
N ARG A 88 -2.93 -9.02 -9.84
CA ARG A 88 -4.21 -8.32 -10.10
C ARG A 88 -5.41 -9.17 -9.68
N ILE A 89 -5.42 -10.43 -10.09
CA ILE A 89 -6.51 -11.37 -9.80
C ILE A 89 -6.62 -11.60 -8.29
N ALA A 90 -5.50 -11.90 -7.61
CA ALA A 90 -5.49 -12.14 -6.18
C ALA A 90 -5.96 -10.91 -5.38
N ALA A 91 -5.48 -9.73 -5.74
CA ALA A 91 -5.88 -8.49 -5.08
C ALA A 91 -7.35 -8.15 -5.31
N LYS A 92 -7.86 -8.37 -6.53
CA LYS A 92 -9.27 -8.21 -6.86
C LYS A 92 -10.16 -9.14 -6.04
N ALA A 93 -9.82 -10.44 -6.01
CA ALA A 93 -10.57 -11.43 -5.25
C ALA A 93 -10.61 -11.10 -3.75
N ALA A 94 -9.46 -10.73 -3.16
CA ALA A 94 -9.38 -10.37 -1.74
C ALA A 94 -10.21 -9.11 -1.41
N GLN A 95 -10.16 -8.09 -2.26
CA GLN A 95 -10.96 -6.87 -2.05
C GLN A 95 -12.45 -7.13 -2.25
N ALA A 96 -12.83 -7.92 -3.25
CA ALA A 96 -14.23 -8.31 -3.48
C ALA A 96 -14.79 -9.05 -2.26
N ALA A 97 -14.04 -9.98 -1.66
CA ALA A 97 -14.45 -10.69 -0.45
C ALA A 97 -14.74 -9.72 0.72
N LEU A 98 -13.89 -8.71 0.93
CA LEU A 98 -14.11 -7.69 1.95
C LEU A 98 -15.36 -6.84 1.67
N LEU A 99 -15.58 -6.44 0.41
CA LEU A 99 -16.74 -5.65 0.02
C LEU A 99 -18.06 -6.42 0.16
N GLN A 100 -18.04 -7.72 -0.20
CA GLN A 100 -19.16 -8.63 0.00
C GLN A 100 -19.47 -8.79 1.49
N GLN A 101 -18.47 -9.05 2.32
CA GLN A 101 -18.65 -9.16 3.76
C GLN A 101 -19.12 -7.84 4.38
N ALA A 102 -18.60 -6.69 3.92
CA ALA A 102 -19.00 -5.37 4.40
C ALA A 102 -20.48 -5.06 4.12
N THR A 103 -21.03 -5.60 3.03
CA THR A 103 -22.39 -5.32 2.57
C THR A 103 -23.40 -6.33 3.09
N PHE A 104 -23.04 -7.62 3.05
CA PHE A 104 -24.01 -8.72 3.18
C PHE A 104 -23.84 -9.61 4.43
N ALA A 105 -22.80 -9.41 5.25
CA ALA A 105 -22.64 -10.23 6.46
C ALA A 105 -23.75 -9.96 7.49
N ALA A 106 -24.21 -11.03 8.17
CA ALA A 106 -25.27 -10.94 9.17
C ALA A 106 -24.84 -10.14 10.42
N ASP A 107 -23.63 -10.39 10.91
CA ASP A 107 -23.07 -9.70 12.08
C ASP A 107 -22.69 -8.23 11.72
N PRO A 108 -23.29 -7.22 12.39
CA PRO A 108 -22.92 -5.82 12.20
C PRO A 108 -21.45 -5.52 12.52
N ALA A 109 -20.84 -6.20 13.50
CA ALA A 109 -19.45 -5.98 13.85
C ALA A 109 -18.52 -6.46 12.73
N ALA A 110 -18.76 -7.67 12.20
CA ALA A 110 -18.06 -8.20 11.03
C ALA A 110 -18.18 -7.28 9.81
N ARG A 111 -19.37 -6.74 9.51
CA ARG A 111 -19.56 -5.75 8.42
C ARG A 111 -18.69 -4.52 8.62
N ALA A 112 -18.70 -3.94 9.82
CA ALA A 112 -17.95 -2.74 10.13
C ALA A 112 -16.43 -2.96 10.04
N VAL A 113 -15.92 -4.13 10.49
CA VAL A 113 -14.51 -4.50 10.34
C VAL A 113 -14.13 -4.64 8.88
N ALA A 114 -14.93 -5.37 8.09
CA ALA A 114 -14.68 -5.57 6.67
C ALA A 114 -14.68 -4.26 5.88
N ARG A 115 -15.65 -3.36 6.14
CA ARG A 115 -15.71 -2.02 5.55
C ARG A 115 -14.44 -1.24 5.84
N ARG A 116 -14.06 -1.08 7.11
CA ARG A 116 -12.84 -0.36 7.50
C ARG A 116 -11.59 -0.93 6.83
N ARG A 117 -11.52 -2.25 6.67
CA ARG A 117 -10.39 -2.90 6.00
C ARG A 117 -10.38 -2.60 4.51
N ALA A 118 -11.51 -2.75 3.82
CA ALA A 118 -11.65 -2.44 2.39
C ALA A 118 -11.26 -0.99 2.10
N ASP A 119 -11.77 -0.04 2.90
CA ASP A 119 -11.51 1.39 2.73
C ASP A 119 -10.04 1.73 2.96
N ARG A 120 -9.41 1.15 4.01
CA ARG A 120 -7.98 1.36 4.28
C ARG A 120 -7.09 0.88 3.13
N LEU A 121 -7.46 -0.22 2.48
CA LEU A 121 -6.69 -0.76 1.35
C LEU A 121 -6.79 0.15 0.12
N ILE A 122 -7.95 0.75 -0.14
CA ILE A 122 -8.16 1.75 -1.20
C ILE A 122 -7.42 3.04 -0.87
N ALA A 123 -7.54 3.56 0.36
CA ALA A 123 -6.82 4.76 0.80
C ALA A 123 -5.28 4.58 0.74
N THR A 124 -4.79 3.35 0.88
CA THR A 124 -3.37 3.06 0.68
C THR A 124 -2.97 3.19 -0.79
N CYS A 125 -3.82 2.75 -1.71
CA CYS A 125 -3.61 2.98 -3.14
C CYS A 125 -3.71 4.47 -3.49
N ASP A 126 -4.65 5.22 -2.92
CA ASP A 126 -4.75 6.66 -3.18
C ASP A 126 -3.49 7.44 -2.85
N ARG A 127 -2.83 7.11 -1.73
CA ARG A 127 -1.56 7.74 -1.35
C ARG A 127 -0.45 7.53 -2.39
N LEU A 128 -0.45 6.39 -3.09
CA LEU A 128 0.52 6.13 -4.16
C LEU A 128 0.30 7.00 -5.40
N LEU A 129 -0.95 7.41 -5.70
CA LEU A 129 -1.23 8.33 -6.80
C LEU A 129 -0.87 9.79 -6.45
N LEU A 130 -0.88 10.13 -5.17
CA LEU A 130 -0.71 11.50 -4.67
C LEU A 130 0.72 11.80 -4.17
N GLY A 131 1.60 10.79 -4.10
CA GLY A 131 3.00 10.96 -3.69
C GLY A 131 3.21 11.34 -2.22
N ALA A 132 2.27 10.99 -1.34
CA ALA A 132 2.23 11.39 0.07
C ALA A 132 2.69 10.32 1.05
#